data_AF-A0A851V465-F1
#
_entry.id   AF-A0A851V465-F1
#
_cell.length_a   1.000
_cell.length_b   1.000
_cell.length_c   1.000
_cell.angle_alpha   90.00
_cell.angle_beta   90.00
_cell.angle_gamma   90.00
#
_symmetry.space_group_name_H-M   'P 1'
#
loop_
_entity.id
_entity.type
_entity.pdbx_description
1 polymer ?
#
loop_
_entity_poly.entity_id
_entity_poly.type
_entity_poly.pdbx_seq_one_letter_code
_entity_poly.pdbx_strand_id
1 'polypeptide(L)'
;MDKFKAALVLAGVGDALGYRNFSRENNALGAKIQQELKEIGGLENLVLSPDKWPVSDNTLMHMATAEAVITADYWCLEDLYRELVRRYVDAVEKLSGRRPDPATIEGCRELKPDNHLLAWHTPFNEKGSGFGASTKAMCLGMRYWKPERLETLIEVSIECGRMTHNHPTGFLGSLCTALFVAYAIQGKPLVQWGREMMKVVPMAEEYCKKTIRHMAEYQEHWFYFEAKWQFYLEEREINEENQNQPVFPANYDAEEREKTYRRWSSEGRGGRRGHDAPMIAYDALMGCGGDWTELCNRSMFHGGEQSAATGSIAGCLFGLVYGLSKVPKGLYQDLEQRERLEFLGENLYRLSMEEK
;
A
#
# COMPACT_ATOMS: atom_id res chain seq x y z
N MET A 1 2.34 0.55 20.44
CA MET A 1 0.96 0.05 20.33
C MET A 1 0.05 1.04 19.60
N ASP A 2 -0.20 2.24 20.13
CA ASP A 2 -1.21 3.17 19.56
C ASP A 2 -0.95 3.57 18.10
N LYS A 3 0.32 3.77 17.72
CA LYS A 3 0.71 4.03 16.32
C LYS A 3 0.39 2.88 15.37
N PHE A 4 0.43 1.63 15.85
CA PHE A 4 0.10 0.46 15.02
C PHE A 4 -1.41 0.36 14.81
N LYS A 5 -2.19 0.61 15.86
CA LYS A 5 -3.66 0.73 15.76
C LYS A 5 -4.04 1.86 14.80
N ALA A 6 -3.41 3.03 14.96
CA ALA A 6 -3.59 4.17 14.08
C ALA A 6 -3.30 3.85 12.62
N ALA A 7 -2.21 3.13 12.34
CA ALA A 7 -1.82 2.77 10.99
C ALA A 7 -2.91 1.96 10.26
N LEU A 8 -3.41 0.88 10.87
CA LEU A 8 -4.44 0.05 10.23
C LEU A 8 -5.78 0.77 10.12
N VAL A 9 -6.17 1.53 11.15
CA VAL A 9 -7.41 2.29 11.12
C VAL A 9 -7.34 3.36 10.02
N LEU A 10 -6.27 4.15 9.95
CA LEU A 10 -6.12 5.19 8.95
C LEU A 10 -5.89 4.65 7.54
N ALA A 11 -5.34 3.45 7.38
CA ALA A 11 -5.34 2.74 6.11
C ALA A 11 -6.78 2.48 5.63
N GLY A 12 -7.66 2.02 6.53
CA GLY A 12 -9.08 1.82 6.23
C GLY A 12 -9.84 3.12 5.98
N VAL A 13 -9.54 4.20 6.73
CA VAL A 13 -10.10 5.54 6.49
C VAL A 13 -9.70 6.05 5.10
N GLY A 14 -8.40 5.96 4.76
CA GLY A 14 -7.90 6.42 3.48
C GLY A 14 -8.47 5.63 2.30
N ASP A 15 -8.65 4.32 2.49
CA ASP A 15 -9.32 3.44 1.54
C ASP A 15 -10.78 3.84 1.33
N ALA A 16 -11.57 3.98 2.40
CA ALA A 16 -12.97 4.38 2.32
C ALA A 16 -13.15 5.77 1.67
N LEU A 17 -12.30 6.74 2.06
CA LEU A 17 -12.30 8.09 1.47
C LEU A 17 -11.95 8.11 -0.01
N GLY A 18 -11.02 7.25 -0.45
CA GLY A 18 -10.66 7.14 -1.86
C GLY A 18 -11.65 6.28 -2.67
N TYR A 19 -12.30 5.29 -2.05
CA TYR A 19 -13.25 4.40 -2.72
C TYR A 19 -14.55 5.10 -3.12
N ARG A 20 -15.00 6.10 -2.34
CA ARG A 20 -16.13 7.01 -2.63
C ARG A 20 -17.32 6.31 -3.27
N ASN A 21 -18.20 5.71 -2.47
CA ASN A 21 -19.45 5.11 -2.98
C ASN A 21 -20.42 6.16 -3.60
N PHE A 22 -20.15 7.46 -3.43
CA PHE A 22 -21.03 8.55 -3.84
C PHE A 22 -20.89 8.99 -5.31
N SER A 23 -19.75 8.77 -5.98
CA SER A 23 -19.57 9.14 -7.39
C SER A 23 -19.57 7.91 -8.30
N ARG A 24 -20.76 7.54 -8.80
CA ARG A 24 -20.95 6.51 -9.84
C ARG A 24 -20.28 6.84 -11.18
N GLU A 25 -19.78 8.07 -11.37
CA GLU A 25 -19.14 8.53 -12.60
C GLU A 25 -17.62 8.32 -12.54
N ASN A 26 -17.12 7.34 -13.30
CA ASN A 26 -15.71 6.94 -13.45
C ASN A 26 -14.78 8.02 -14.09
N ASN A 27 -14.99 9.32 -13.85
CA ASN A 27 -14.18 10.36 -14.51
C ASN A 27 -14.26 11.75 -13.83
N ALA A 28 -14.44 11.82 -12.51
CA ALA A 28 -14.40 13.11 -11.82
C ALA A 28 -12.94 13.60 -11.69
N LEU A 29 -12.62 14.71 -12.37
CA LEU A 29 -11.40 15.50 -12.16
C LEU A 29 -11.16 15.73 -10.67
N GLY A 30 -9.90 15.65 -10.20
CA GLY A 30 -9.57 15.86 -8.78
C GLY A 30 -10.11 17.18 -8.22
N ALA A 31 -10.23 18.21 -9.07
CA ALA A 31 -10.84 19.49 -8.74
C ALA A 31 -12.36 19.40 -8.40
N LYS A 32 -13.12 18.56 -9.12
CA LYS A 32 -14.55 18.34 -8.86
C LYS A 32 -14.74 17.59 -7.53
N ILE A 33 -13.86 16.64 -7.24
CA ILE A 33 -13.84 15.91 -5.96
C ILE A 33 -13.61 16.88 -4.79
N GLN A 34 -12.62 17.76 -4.91
CA GLN A 34 -12.31 18.76 -3.88
C GLN A 34 -13.44 19.79 -3.72
N GLN A 35 -14.15 20.12 -4.81
CA GLN A 35 -15.31 21.00 -4.75
C GLN A 35 -16.49 20.35 -4.01
N GLU A 36 -16.82 19.09 -4.33
CA GLU A 36 -17.86 18.32 -3.62
C GLU A 36 -17.56 18.21 -2.11
N LEU A 37 -16.30 18.03 -1.73
CA LEU A 37 -15.89 18.03 -0.32
C LEU A 37 -16.08 19.38 0.38
N LYS A 38 -15.83 20.49 -0.32
CA LYS A 38 -16.10 21.84 0.20
C LYS A 38 -17.61 22.05 0.39
N GLU A 39 -18.43 21.53 -0.52
CA GLU A 39 -19.90 21.61 -0.44
C GLU A 39 -20.47 20.77 0.72
N ILE A 40 -19.82 19.67 1.10
CA ILE A 40 -20.19 18.83 2.25
C ILE A 40 -19.71 19.42 3.60
N GLY A 41 -19.01 20.56 3.58
CA GLY A 41 -18.52 21.24 4.79
C GLY A 41 -17.13 20.79 5.24
N GLY A 42 -16.34 20.17 4.36
CA GLY A 42 -14.97 19.74 4.62
C GLY A 42 -14.83 18.42 5.36
N LEU A 43 -13.59 17.92 5.46
CA LEU A 43 -13.24 16.65 6.12
C LEU A 43 -13.60 16.61 7.61
N GLU A 44 -13.65 17.77 8.27
CA GLU A 44 -13.92 17.88 9.70
C GLU A 44 -15.37 17.51 10.08
N ASN A 45 -16.31 17.73 9.15
CA ASN A 45 -17.73 17.43 9.34
C ASN A 45 -18.15 16.09 8.75
N LEU A 46 -17.22 15.36 8.12
CA LEU A 46 -17.50 14.09 7.48
C LEU A 46 -17.50 12.96 8.52
N VAL A 47 -18.55 12.15 8.50
CA VAL A 47 -18.65 10.92 9.28
C VAL A 47 -18.63 9.73 8.32
N LEU A 48 -17.62 8.87 8.43
CA LEU A 48 -17.53 7.66 7.62
C LEU A 48 -18.41 6.59 8.26
N SER A 49 -19.61 6.43 7.71
CA SER A 49 -20.51 5.32 8.07
C SER A 49 -20.39 4.20 7.03
N PRO A 50 -20.49 2.91 7.42
CA PRO A 50 -20.30 1.79 6.50
C PRO A 50 -21.24 1.80 5.29
N ASP A 51 -22.47 2.29 5.48
CA ASP A 51 -23.48 2.37 4.42
C ASP A 51 -23.13 3.40 3.33
N LYS A 52 -22.47 4.50 3.72
CA LYS A 52 -22.16 5.62 2.83
C LYS A 52 -20.72 5.56 2.31
N TRP A 53 -19.81 5.05 3.13
CA TRP A 53 -18.37 4.99 2.91
C TRP A 53 -17.83 3.60 3.29
N PRO A 54 -18.21 2.56 2.53
CA PRO A 54 -17.66 1.23 2.72
C PRO A 54 -16.15 1.23 2.40
N VAL A 55 -15.40 0.38 3.10
CA VAL A 55 -13.99 0.11 2.72
C VAL A 55 -13.94 -0.63 1.36
N SER A 56 -12.82 -0.63 0.65
CA SER A 56 -12.69 -1.36 -0.62
C SER A 56 -12.10 -2.77 -0.40
N ASP A 57 -11.76 -3.45 -1.50
CA ASP A 57 -10.97 -4.67 -1.48
C ASP A 57 -9.60 -4.49 -0.83
N ASN A 58 -9.01 -3.29 -0.88
CA ASN A 58 -7.71 -2.99 -0.29
C ASN A 58 -7.68 -3.29 1.22
N THR A 59 -8.63 -2.73 1.97
CA THR A 59 -8.69 -2.96 3.43
C THR A 59 -8.97 -4.41 3.76
N LEU A 60 -9.86 -5.08 3.01
CA LEU A 60 -10.18 -6.48 3.26
C LEU A 60 -8.98 -7.40 3.01
N MET A 61 -8.23 -7.17 1.91
CA MET A 61 -7.01 -7.90 1.61
C MET A 61 -5.90 -7.60 2.61
N HIS A 62 -5.75 -6.33 3.02
CA HIS A 62 -4.78 -5.95 4.05
C HIS A 62 -5.09 -6.60 5.39
N MET A 63 -6.36 -6.67 5.79
CA MET A 63 -6.81 -7.41 6.96
C MET A 63 -6.53 -8.90 6.83
N ALA A 64 -6.77 -9.51 5.66
CA ALA A 64 -6.46 -10.91 5.41
C ALA A 64 -4.97 -11.22 5.61
N THR A 65 -4.08 -10.35 5.09
CA THR A 65 -2.64 -10.47 5.33
C THR A 65 -2.31 -10.31 6.81
N ALA A 66 -2.86 -9.29 7.47
CA ALA A 66 -2.60 -9.04 8.88
C ALA A 66 -3.05 -10.21 9.76
N GLU A 67 -4.22 -10.79 9.46
CA GLU A 67 -4.76 -11.97 10.13
C GLU A 67 -3.88 -13.20 9.97
N ALA A 68 -3.36 -13.45 8.76
CA ALA A 68 -2.40 -14.54 8.54
C ALA A 68 -1.14 -14.32 9.39
N VAL A 69 -0.62 -13.08 9.42
CA VAL A 69 0.61 -12.73 10.13
C VAL A 69 0.46 -12.80 11.65
N ILE A 70 -0.73 -12.51 12.20
CA ILE A 70 -0.97 -12.60 13.65
C ILE A 70 -1.40 -13.99 14.13
N THR A 71 -1.66 -14.92 13.21
CA THR A 71 -1.97 -16.31 13.59
C THR A 71 -0.70 -16.92 14.16
N ALA A 72 -0.78 -17.37 15.42
CA ALA A 72 0.36 -17.91 16.16
C ALA A 72 0.79 -19.29 15.60
N ASP A 73 2.03 -19.68 15.93
CA ASP A 73 2.64 -21.01 15.71
C ASP A 73 3.10 -21.36 14.28
N TYR A 74 3.81 -20.45 13.61
CA TYR A 74 4.59 -20.82 12.43
C TYR A 74 5.98 -21.31 12.82
N TRP A 75 6.34 -22.52 12.38
CA TRP A 75 7.67 -23.08 12.56
C TRP A 75 8.62 -22.60 11.46
N CYS A 76 8.08 -22.26 10.29
CA CYS A 76 8.80 -21.69 9.17
C CYS A 76 7.94 -20.71 8.35
N LEU A 77 8.57 -19.97 7.43
CA LEU A 77 7.87 -19.03 6.54
C LEU A 77 6.88 -19.72 5.60
N GLU A 78 7.10 -20.99 5.26
CA GLU A 78 6.15 -21.75 4.43
C GLU A 78 4.79 -21.92 5.10
N ASP A 79 4.74 -22.07 6.42
CA ASP A 79 3.47 -22.15 7.15
C ASP A 79 2.71 -20.82 7.07
N LEU A 80 3.42 -19.69 7.16
CA LEU A 80 2.85 -18.36 6.92
C LEU A 80 2.34 -18.24 5.48
N TYR A 81 3.07 -18.73 4.49
CA TYR A 81 2.64 -18.67 3.09
C TYR A 81 1.37 -19.50 2.85
N ARG A 82 1.23 -20.66 3.50
CA ARG A 82 0.01 -21.48 3.42
C ARG A 82 -1.19 -20.78 4.05
N GLU A 83 -1.02 -20.14 5.21
CA GLU A 83 -2.13 -19.39 5.82
C GLU A 83 -2.49 -18.15 5.00
N LEU A 84 -1.51 -17.44 4.42
CA LEU A 84 -1.78 -16.34 3.49
C LEU A 84 -2.64 -16.80 2.31
N VAL A 85 -2.29 -17.93 1.70
CA VAL A 85 -3.06 -18.55 0.61
C VAL A 85 -4.49 -18.84 1.06
N ARG A 86 -4.66 -19.50 2.22
CA ARG A 86 -5.98 -19.84 2.76
C ARG A 86 -6.83 -18.58 2.97
N ARG A 87 -6.27 -17.56 3.60
CA ARG A 87 -6.95 -16.28 3.87
C ARG A 87 -7.32 -15.53 2.61
N TYR A 88 -6.45 -15.53 1.60
CA TYR A 88 -6.72 -14.86 0.32
C TYR A 88 -7.85 -15.55 -0.44
N VAL A 89 -7.87 -16.89 -0.49
CA VAL A 89 -8.97 -17.65 -1.11
C VAL A 89 -10.29 -17.38 -0.38
N ASP A 90 -10.30 -17.44 0.96
CA ASP A 90 -11.49 -17.13 1.79
C ASP A 90 -11.96 -15.66 1.61
N ALA A 91 -11.04 -14.74 1.33
CA ALA A 91 -11.36 -13.33 1.14
C ALA A 91 -12.10 -13.08 -0.18
N VAL A 92 -11.85 -13.86 -1.24
CA VAL A 92 -12.46 -13.66 -2.58
C VAL A 92 -13.98 -13.58 -2.52
N GLU A 93 -14.64 -14.40 -1.69
CA GLU A 93 -16.10 -14.36 -1.54
C GLU A 93 -16.58 -13.01 -0.96
N LYS A 94 -15.81 -12.46 -0.02
CA LYS A 94 -16.09 -11.17 0.66
C LYS A 94 -15.76 -9.96 -0.21
N LEU A 95 -14.96 -10.13 -1.27
CA LEU A 95 -14.65 -9.08 -2.24
C LEU A 95 -15.78 -8.84 -3.25
N SER A 96 -16.80 -9.73 -3.28
CA SER A 96 -17.94 -9.56 -4.16
C SER A 96 -18.69 -8.24 -3.87
N GLY A 97 -18.83 -7.40 -4.89
CA GLY A 97 -19.48 -6.09 -4.77
C GLY A 97 -18.55 -4.89 -4.50
N ARG A 98 -17.26 -5.11 -4.17
CA ARG A 98 -16.31 -4.02 -3.85
C ARG A 98 -15.39 -3.58 -5.00
N ARG A 99 -15.68 -3.98 -6.25
CA ARG A 99 -14.88 -3.68 -7.47
C ARG A 99 -13.38 -4.00 -7.29
N PRO A 100 -13.04 -5.25 -6.95
CA PRO A 100 -11.65 -5.62 -6.68
C PRO A 100 -10.75 -5.52 -7.92
N ASP A 101 -9.45 -5.33 -7.71
CA ASP A 101 -8.46 -5.43 -8.78
C ASP A 101 -8.58 -6.80 -9.48
N PRO A 102 -8.79 -6.85 -10.81
CA PRO A 102 -8.89 -8.11 -11.54
C PRO A 102 -7.70 -9.05 -11.30
N ALA A 103 -6.48 -8.50 -11.16
CA ALA A 103 -5.29 -9.29 -10.89
C ALA A 103 -5.34 -9.97 -9.50
N THR A 104 -5.95 -9.31 -8.50
CA THR A 104 -6.18 -9.90 -7.18
C THR A 104 -7.10 -11.11 -7.27
N ILE A 105 -8.24 -10.99 -7.97
CA ILE A 105 -9.21 -12.09 -8.07
C ILE A 105 -8.68 -13.24 -8.91
N GLU A 106 -8.04 -12.95 -10.05
CA GLU A 106 -7.44 -13.96 -10.92
C GLU A 106 -6.32 -14.70 -10.16
N GLY A 107 -5.41 -13.97 -9.52
CA GLY A 107 -4.35 -14.55 -8.71
C GLY A 107 -4.88 -15.44 -7.59
N CYS A 108 -5.89 -14.98 -6.83
CA CYS A 108 -6.48 -15.79 -5.76
C CYS A 108 -7.17 -17.07 -6.27
N ARG A 109 -7.63 -17.11 -7.53
CA ARG A 109 -8.22 -18.32 -8.14
C ARG A 109 -7.17 -19.33 -8.60
N GLU A 110 -5.96 -18.87 -8.92
CA GLU A 110 -4.84 -19.74 -9.30
C GLU A 110 -4.17 -20.40 -8.08
N LEU A 111 -4.34 -19.80 -6.91
CA LEU A 111 -3.87 -20.35 -5.64
C LEU A 111 -4.49 -21.72 -5.35
N LYS A 112 -3.67 -22.62 -4.79
CA LYS A 112 -4.07 -24.01 -4.52
C LYS A 112 -3.90 -24.31 -3.03
N PRO A 113 -4.88 -23.96 -2.17
CA PRO A 113 -4.76 -24.13 -0.72
C PRO A 113 -4.50 -25.60 -0.33
N ASP A 114 -4.99 -26.56 -1.11
CA ASP A 114 -4.81 -28.00 -0.87
C ASP A 114 -3.45 -28.55 -1.33
N ASN A 115 -2.61 -27.74 -1.98
CA ASN A 115 -1.29 -28.18 -2.47
C ASN A 115 -0.16 -27.72 -1.52
N HIS A 116 0.28 -28.60 -0.64
CA HIS A 116 1.23 -28.25 0.42
C HIS A 116 2.61 -27.79 -0.09
N LEU A 117 3.03 -28.15 -1.31
CA LEU A 117 4.37 -27.85 -1.82
C LEU A 117 4.42 -26.60 -2.72
N LEU A 118 3.31 -26.26 -3.38
CA LEU A 118 3.27 -25.15 -4.36
C LEU A 118 2.01 -24.28 -4.20
N ALA A 119 1.40 -24.26 -3.01
CA ALA A 119 0.13 -23.58 -2.74
C ALA A 119 0.12 -22.10 -3.16
N TRP A 120 1.24 -21.41 -2.98
CA TRP A 120 1.41 -19.97 -3.22
C TRP A 120 2.11 -19.63 -4.53
N HIS A 121 2.56 -20.61 -5.31
CA HIS A 121 3.28 -20.38 -6.56
C HIS A 121 2.30 -20.18 -7.71
N THR A 122 2.30 -18.99 -8.28
CA THR A 122 1.56 -18.63 -9.50
C THR A 122 2.51 -18.45 -10.68
N PRO A 123 2.07 -18.68 -11.93
CA PRO A 123 2.85 -18.36 -13.13
C PRO A 123 3.09 -16.85 -13.26
N PHE A 124 4.06 -16.46 -14.09
CA PHE A 124 4.23 -15.05 -14.46
C PHE A 124 2.97 -14.52 -15.14
N ASN A 125 2.55 -13.31 -14.80
CA ASN A 125 1.36 -12.68 -15.38
C ASN A 125 1.68 -11.23 -15.77
N GLU A 126 1.69 -10.94 -17.08
CA GLU A 126 1.88 -9.58 -17.61
C GLU A 126 0.89 -8.55 -17.03
N LYS A 127 -0.33 -9.00 -16.71
CA LYS A 127 -1.37 -8.14 -16.10
C LYS A 127 -1.22 -8.00 -14.58
N GLY A 128 -0.35 -8.79 -13.96
CA GLY A 128 -0.08 -8.82 -12.51
C GLY A 128 0.68 -7.61 -11.97
N SER A 129 0.76 -6.51 -12.70
CA SER A 129 1.46 -5.27 -12.28
C SER A 129 0.61 -4.30 -11.46
N GLY A 130 -0.60 -4.71 -11.07
CA GLY A 130 -1.56 -3.92 -10.26
C GLY A 130 -1.08 -3.52 -8.86
N PHE A 131 -1.81 -2.59 -8.24
CA PHE A 131 -1.53 -2.07 -6.89
C PHE A 131 -1.95 -3.02 -5.76
N GLY A 132 -2.75 -4.06 -6.04
CA GLY A 132 -3.32 -4.94 -5.01
C GLY A 132 -2.27 -5.66 -4.16
N ALA A 133 -1.06 -5.87 -4.71
CA ALA A 133 0.09 -6.35 -3.92
C ALA A 133 0.58 -5.32 -2.90
N SER A 134 0.68 -4.04 -3.31
CA SER A 134 1.15 -2.95 -2.47
C SER A 134 0.22 -2.71 -1.28
N THR A 135 -1.10 -2.64 -1.53
CA THR A 135 -2.08 -2.27 -0.49
C THR A 135 -2.29 -3.33 0.58
N LYS A 136 -1.93 -4.59 0.32
CA LYS A 136 -2.07 -5.66 1.32
C LYS A 136 -0.79 -5.95 2.11
N ALA A 137 0.35 -5.37 1.73
CA ALA A 137 1.66 -5.72 2.28
C ALA A 137 2.13 -4.84 3.45
N MET A 138 1.45 -3.73 3.74
CA MET A 138 1.88 -2.80 4.80
C MET A 138 2.06 -3.47 6.17
N CYS A 139 1.20 -4.42 6.53
CA CYS A 139 1.28 -5.12 7.83
C CYS A 139 2.58 -5.95 7.98
N LEU A 140 3.20 -6.38 6.88
CA LEU A 140 4.47 -7.10 6.90
C LEU A 140 5.60 -6.19 7.38
N GLY A 141 5.59 -4.92 6.95
CA GLY A 141 6.49 -3.89 7.47
C GLY A 141 6.30 -3.65 8.96
N MET A 142 5.05 -3.73 9.46
CA MET A 142 4.76 -3.61 10.89
C MET A 142 5.27 -4.81 11.69
N ARG A 143 5.33 -5.97 11.05
CA ARG A 143 5.75 -7.23 11.66
C ARG A 143 7.26 -7.41 11.71
N TYR A 144 7.93 -7.10 10.61
CA TYR A 144 9.37 -7.30 10.41
C TYR A 144 10.11 -5.96 10.27
N TRP A 145 9.80 -5.01 11.14
CA TRP A 145 10.36 -3.64 11.08
C TRP A 145 11.82 -3.54 11.52
N LYS A 146 12.36 -4.54 12.23
CA LYS A 146 13.73 -4.50 12.78
C LYS A 146 14.78 -4.64 11.65
N PRO A 147 15.88 -3.87 11.64
CA PRO A 147 16.91 -3.95 10.60
C PRO A 147 17.49 -5.36 10.39
N GLU A 148 17.59 -6.14 11.46
CA GLU A 148 18.11 -7.52 11.44
C GLU A 148 17.17 -8.49 10.70
N ARG A 149 15.91 -8.11 10.49
CA ARG A 149 14.88 -8.90 9.78
C ARG A 149 14.63 -8.40 8.37
N LEU A 150 15.50 -7.53 7.83
CA LEU A 150 15.36 -6.97 6.49
C LEU A 150 15.27 -8.06 5.42
N GLU A 151 16.10 -9.11 5.49
CA GLU A 151 16.04 -10.24 4.55
C GLU A 151 14.69 -10.96 4.60
N THR A 152 14.15 -11.20 5.80
CA THR A 152 12.82 -11.79 6.00
C THR A 152 11.72 -10.88 5.45
N LEU A 153 11.83 -9.56 5.66
CA LEU A 153 10.88 -8.59 5.12
C LEU A 153 10.89 -8.61 3.58
N ILE A 154 12.07 -8.69 2.96
CA ILE A 154 12.21 -8.82 1.50
C ILE A 154 11.53 -10.10 1.02
N GLU A 155 11.85 -11.23 1.65
CA GLU A 155 11.30 -12.53 1.29
C GLU A 155 9.76 -12.55 1.34
N VAL A 156 9.21 -12.23 2.51
CA VAL A 156 7.77 -12.33 2.76
C VAL A 156 6.98 -11.30 1.95
N SER A 157 7.52 -10.09 1.75
CA SER A 157 6.85 -9.07 0.93
C SER A 157 6.80 -9.43 -0.56
N ILE A 158 7.87 -10.03 -1.09
CA ILE A 158 7.93 -10.49 -2.48
C ILE A 158 6.97 -11.67 -2.68
N GLU A 159 7.02 -12.70 -1.84
CA GLU A 159 6.15 -13.86 -1.97
C GLU A 159 4.67 -13.48 -1.78
N CYS A 160 4.35 -12.63 -0.79
CA CYS A 160 3.00 -12.10 -0.58
C CYS A 160 2.44 -11.35 -1.81
N GLY A 161 3.30 -10.58 -2.49
CA GLY A 161 2.96 -9.93 -3.75
C GLY A 161 2.73 -10.95 -4.86
N ARG A 162 3.72 -11.83 -5.09
CA ARG A 162 3.74 -12.83 -6.17
C ARG A 162 2.56 -13.79 -6.14
N MET A 163 2.02 -14.13 -4.97
CA MET A 163 0.80 -14.93 -4.82
C MET A 163 -0.38 -14.44 -5.68
N THR A 164 -0.43 -13.14 -6.01
CA THR A 164 -1.51 -12.57 -6.84
C THR A 164 -1.02 -11.71 -8.00
N HIS A 165 0.18 -11.15 -7.86
CA HIS A 165 0.77 -10.15 -8.73
C HIS A 165 2.18 -10.59 -9.10
N ASN A 166 2.29 -11.71 -9.81
CA ASN A 166 3.57 -12.25 -10.23
C ASN A 166 4.13 -11.48 -11.44
N HIS A 167 4.48 -10.22 -11.18
CA HIS A 167 5.09 -9.27 -12.09
C HIS A 167 5.95 -8.30 -11.27
N PRO A 168 7.20 -7.98 -11.67
CA PRO A 168 8.11 -7.11 -10.92
C PRO A 168 7.47 -5.81 -10.45
N THR A 169 6.82 -5.08 -11.35
CA THR A 169 6.11 -3.83 -11.01
C THR A 169 5.07 -4.00 -9.90
N GLY A 170 4.42 -5.17 -9.77
CA GLY A 170 3.43 -5.45 -8.74
C GLY A 170 4.06 -5.81 -7.40
N PHE A 171 4.86 -6.89 -7.35
CA PHE A 171 5.46 -7.36 -6.09
C PHE A 171 6.61 -6.47 -5.56
N LEU A 172 7.26 -5.66 -6.40
CA LEU A 172 8.16 -4.62 -5.90
C LEU A 172 7.38 -3.48 -5.21
N GLY A 173 6.11 -3.31 -5.56
CA GLY A 173 5.19 -2.44 -4.84
C GLY A 173 4.85 -2.94 -3.43
N SER A 174 4.68 -4.26 -3.24
CA SER A 174 4.53 -4.85 -1.90
C SER A 174 5.80 -4.70 -1.07
N LEU A 175 6.98 -4.90 -1.68
CA LEU A 175 8.26 -4.61 -1.03
C LEU A 175 8.37 -3.13 -0.61
N CYS A 176 8.07 -2.21 -1.52
CA CYS A 176 8.15 -0.77 -1.28
C CYS A 176 7.28 -0.34 -0.09
N THR A 177 6.01 -0.71 -0.09
CA THR A 177 5.08 -0.37 1.00
C THR A 177 5.49 -0.96 2.34
N ALA A 178 5.94 -2.22 2.35
CA ALA A 178 6.41 -2.88 3.57
C ALA A 178 7.70 -2.24 4.12
N LEU A 179 8.64 -1.86 3.24
CA LEU A 179 9.85 -1.11 3.63
C LEU A 179 9.53 0.26 4.20
N PHE A 180 8.64 1.03 3.55
CA PHE A 180 8.28 2.37 4.03
C PHE A 180 7.61 2.33 5.39
N VAL A 181 6.77 1.32 5.64
CA VAL A 181 6.19 1.07 6.97
C VAL A 181 7.29 0.74 7.99
N ALA A 182 8.24 -0.13 7.65
CA ALA A 182 9.37 -0.44 8.53
C ALA A 182 10.19 0.81 8.85
N TYR A 183 10.49 1.65 7.86
CA TYR A 183 11.21 2.91 8.02
C TYR A 183 10.44 3.93 8.87
N ALA A 184 9.11 4.00 8.71
CA ALA A 184 8.24 4.83 9.55
C ALA A 184 8.30 4.42 11.03
N ILE A 185 8.33 3.11 11.31
CA ILE A 185 8.44 2.57 12.67
C ILE A 185 9.84 2.80 13.25
N GLN A 186 10.88 2.63 12.45
CA GLN A 186 12.27 2.93 12.82
C GLN A 186 12.52 4.44 13.05
N GLY A 187 11.59 5.31 12.64
CA GLY A 187 11.72 6.76 12.76
C GLY A 187 12.71 7.37 11.78
N LYS A 188 12.97 6.70 10.64
CA LYS A 188 13.84 7.26 9.58
C LYS A 188 13.20 8.51 8.97
N PRO A 189 13.97 9.57 8.65
CA PRO A 189 13.46 10.73 7.95
C PRO A 189 12.80 10.35 6.61
N LEU A 190 11.64 10.95 6.31
CA LEU A 190 10.87 10.64 5.10
C LEU A 190 11.75 10.65 3.85
N VAL A 191 12.53 11.70 3.65
CA VAL A 191 13.39 11.94 2.48
C VAL A 191 14.40 10.83 2.16
N GLN A 192 14.70 9.96 3.13
CA GLN A 192 15.66 8.87 2.96
C GLN A 192 15.00 7.58 2.45
N TRP A 193 13.68 7.43 2.59
CA TRP A 193 12.99 6.16 2.35
C TRP A 193 13.17 5.65 0.92
N GLY A 194 13.05 6.55 -0.06
CA GLY A 194 13.24 6.21 -1.47
C GLY A 194 14.66 5.71 -1.78
N ARG A 195 15.69 6.38 -1.25
CA ARG A 195 17.11 6.01 -1.46
C ARG A 195 17.43 4.66 -0.83
N GLU A 196 16.96 4.47 0.39
CA GLU A 196 17.17 3.25 1.15
C GLU A 196 16.46 2.08 0.48
N MET A 197 15.24 2.31 -0.05
CA MET A 197 14.55 1.33 -0.87
C MET A 197 15.37 0.96 -2.12
N MET A 198 15.93 1.94 -2.85
CA MET A 198 16.77 1.67 -4.03
C MET A 198 18.02 0.85 -3.71
N LYS A 199 18.57 0.95 -2.48
CA LYS A 199 19.67 0.07 -2.02
C LYS A 199 19.21 -1.36 -1.74
N VAL A 200 17.94 -1.56 -1.41
CA VAL A 200 17.33 -2.88 -1.11
C VAL A 200 16.85 -3.60 -2.38
N VAL A 201 16.52 -2.88 -3.44
CA VAL A 201 16.05 -3.50 -4.70
C VAL A 201 17.05 -4.56 -5.24
N PRO A 202 18.37 -4.35 -5.31
CA PRO A 202 19.30 -5.41 -5.74
C PRO A 202 19.26 -6.68 -4.87
N MET A 203 19.01 -6.57 -3.57
CA MET A 203 18.85 -7.73 -2.68
C MET A 203 17.57 -8.51 -2.98
N ALA A 204 16.48 -7.79 -3.30
CA ALA A 204 15.25 -8.39 -3.79
C ALA A 204 15.45 -9.12 -5.14
N GLU A 205 16.31 -8.58 -6.01
CA GLU A 205 16.65 -9.20 -7.28
C GLU A 205 17.42 -10.51 -7.07
N GLU A 206 18.40 -10.52 -6.16
CA GLU A 206 19.14 -11.73 -5.78
C GLU A 206 18.24 -12.81 -5.20
N TYR A 207 17.27 -12.43 -4.37
CA TYR A 207 16.25 -13.36 -3.88
C TYR A 207 15.44 -13.96 -5.04
N CYS A 208 14.92 -13.11 -5.94
CA CYS A 208 14.16 -13.56 -7.10
C CYS A 208 14.98 -14.46 -8.03
N LYS A 209 16.28 -14.20 -8.22
CA LYS A 209 17.17 -15.05 -9.01
C LYS A 209 17.30 -16.46 -8.44
N LYS A 210 17.18 -16.63 -7.12
CA LYS A 210 17.23 -17.94 -6.45
C LYS A 210 15.91 -18.71 -6.56
N THR A 211 14.77 -18.00 -6.57
CA THR A 211 13.43 -18.60 -6.50
C THR A 211 12.72 -18.71 -7.85
N ILE A 212 13.09 -17.89 -8.84
CA ILE A 212 12.44 -17.82 -10.16
C ILE A 212 13.31 -18.49 -11.22
N ARG A 213 12.78 -19.52 -11.89
CA ARG A 213 13.51 -20.30 -12.91
C ARG A 213 13.74 -19.54 -14.22
N HIS A 214 12.83 -18.64 -14.59
CA HIS A 214 12.86 -17.91 -15.88
C HIS A 214 12.91 -16.40 -15.66
N MET A 215 14.05 -15.89 -15.17
CA MET A 215 14.22 -14.46 -14.88
C MET A 215 14.25 -13.53 -16.10
N ALA A 216 14.41 -14.07 -17.31
CA ALA A 216 14.49 -13.26 -18.53
C ALA A 216 13.24 -12.38 -18.73
N GLU A 217 12.05 -12.92 -18.44
CA GLU A 217 10.77 -12.21 -18.54
C GLU A 217 10.63 -11.11 -17.46
N TYR A 218 11.38 -11.21 -16.37
CA TYR A 218 11.31 -10.30 -15.23
C TYR A 218 12.25 -9.10 -15.40
N GLN A 219 13.37 -9.24 -16.13
CA GLN A 219 14.42 -8.22 -16.19
C GLN A 219 13.96 -6.88 -16.77
N GLU A 220 13.18 -6.89 -17.86
CA GLU A 220 12.70 -5.65 -18.48
C GLU A 220 11.76 -4.88 -17.54
N HIS A 221 10.82 -5.60 -16.92
CA HIS A 221 9.86 -5.01 -15.99
C HIS A 221 10.48 -4.59 -14.65
N TRP A 222 11.59 -5.23 -14.27
CA TRP A 222 12.40 -4.84 -13.13
C TRP A 222 13.05 -3.49 -13.37
N PHE A 223 13.74 -3.35 -14.51
CA PHE A 223 14.37 -2.09 -14.91
C PHE A 223 13.33 -0.96 -15.04
N TYR A 224 12.13 -1.27 -15.52
CA TYR A 224 11.03 -0.30 -15.56
C TYR A 224 10.69 0.26 -14.17
N PHE A 225 10.58 -0.61 -13.14
CA PHE A 225 10.29 -0.15 -11.78
C PHE A 225 11.43 0.72 -11.24
N GLU A 226 12.69 0.27 -11.38
CA GLU A 226 13.86 1.01 -10.93
C GLU A 226 13.97 2.39 -11.60
N ALA A 227 13.85 2.44 -12.92
CA ALA A 227 13.96 3.68 -13.68
C ALA A 227 12.87 4.69 -13.29
N LYS A 228 11.63 4.22 -13.06
CA LYS A 228 10.53 5.09 -12.62
C LYS A 228 10.77 5.68 -11.24
N TRP A 229 11.31 4.88 -10.31
CA TRP A 229 11.64 5.37 -8.97
C TRP A 229 12.86 6.29 -8.99
N GLN A 230 13.90 6.00 -9.74
CA GLN A 230 15.04 6.90 -9.92
C GLN A 230 14.60 8.26 -10.48
N PHE A 231 13.80 8.25 -11.55
CA PHE A 231 13.26 9.47 -12.15
C PHE A 231 12.46 10.31 -11.14
N TYR A 232 11.63 9.65 -10.32
CA TYR A 232 10.88 10.33 -9.26
C TYR A 232 11.78 10.96 -8.19
N LEU A 233 12.80 10.22 -7.72
CA LEU A 233 13.74 10.71 -6.71
C LEU A 233 14.58 11.88 -7.24
N GLU A 234 14.95 11.86 -8.51
CA GLU A 234 15.61 12.97 -9.19
C GLU A 234 14.69 14.19 -9.33
N GLU A 235 13.43 13.98 -9.75
CA GLU A 235 12.44 15.06 -9.93
C GLU A 235 12.13 15.78 -8.60
N ARG A 236 12.21 15.08 -7.47
CA ARG A 236 12.03 15.66 -6.14
C ARG A 236 13.32 16.10 -5.46
N GLU A 237 14.46 15.97 -6.14
CA GLU A 237 15.80 16.24 -5.59
C GLU A 237 16.01 15.53 -4.25
N ILE A 238 15.75 14.22 -4.20
CA ILE A 238 15.97 13.38 -3.02
C ILE A 238 16.73 12.10 -3.37
N ASN A 239 17.55 12.14 -4.42
CA ASN A 239 18.37 11.00 -4.82
C ASN A 239 19.69 10.95 -4.03
N GLU A 240 20.28 12.10 -3.73
CA GLU A 240 21.61 12.19 -3.09
C GLU A 240 21.53 12.42 -1.58
N GLU A 241 22.53 11.94 -0.83
CA GLU A 241 22.61 12.05 0.64
C GLU A 241 22.54 13.50 1.15
N ASN A 242 23.03 14.46 0.36
CA ASN A 242 23.05 15.87 0.72
C ASN A 242 21.70 16.57 0.53
N GLN A 243 20.75 15.95 -0.18
CA GLN A 243 19.48 16.59 -0.53
C GLN A 243 18.38 16.29 0.50
N ASN A 244 18.35 16.96 1.65
CA ASN A 244 17.42 16.61 2.73
C ASN A 244 16.07 17.32 2.70
N GLN A 245 15.75 18.05 1.63
CA GLN A 245 14.48 18.74 1.46
C GLN A 245 13.90 18.44 0.08
N PRO A 246 12.68 17.88 -0.01
CA PRO A 246 12.05 17.60 -1.29
C PRO A 246 11.63 18.90 -1.97
N VAL A 247 11.96 19.04 -3.25
CA VAL A 247 11.56 20.19 -4.06
C VAL A 247 10.23 19.88 -4.74
N PHE A 248 9.21 20.71 -4.46
CA PHE A 248 7.92 20.64 -5.14
C PHE A 248 7.80 21.76 -6.17
N PRO A 249 7.05 21.54 -7.27
CA PRO A 249 6.75 22.61 -8.24
C PRO A 249 6.09 23.81 -7.56
N ALA A 250 6.40 25.03 -8.03
CA ALA A 250 5.85 26.27 -7.47
C ALA A 250 4.31 26.32 -7.53
N ASN A 251 3.73 25.79 -8.61
CA ASN A 251 2.30 25.55 -8.74
C ASN A 251 2.05 24.05 -8.69
N TYR A 252 1.66 23.53 -7.52
CA TYR A 252 1.34 22.10 -7.33
C TYR A 252 -0.11 21.91 -6.86
N ASP A 253 -1.03 22.53 -7.60
CA ASP A 253 -2.47 22.42 -7.36
C ASP A 253 -3.03 21.07 -7.83
N ALA A 254 -4.35 20.85 -7.65
CA ALA A 254 -4.98 19.59 -7.99
C ALA A 254 -4.82 19.19 -9.46
N GLU A 255 -4.78 20.18 -10.36
CA GLU A 255 -4.70 19.95 -11.81
C GLU A 255 -3.27 19.60 -12.22
N GLU A 256 -2.28 20.29 -11.67
CA GLU A 256 -0.87 19.97 -11.91
C GLU A 256 -0.46 18.64 -11.28
N ARG A 257 -1.00 18.31 -10.09
CA ARG A 257 -0.85 16.98 -9.48
C ARG A 257 -1.39 15.89 -10.37
N GLU A 258 -2.56 16.11 -10.98
CA GLU A 258 -3.15 15.12 -11.88
C GLU A 258 -2.27 14.89 -13.12
N LYS A 259 -1.72 15.95 -13.74
CA LYS A 259 -0.75 15.81 -14.84
C LYS A 259 0.50 15.05 -14.39
N THR A 260 1.01 15.37 -13.20
CA THR A 260 2.19 14.69 -12.61
C THR A 260 1.92 13.20 -12.42
N TYR A 261 0.78 12.84 -11.82
CA TYR A 261 0.42 11.45 -11.56
C TYR A 261 0.19 10.66 -12.87
N ARG A 262 -0.36 11.31 -13.90
CA ARG A 262 -0.46 10.73 -15.24
C ARG A 262 0.91 10.47 -15.86
N ARG A 263 1.90 11.35 -15.66
CA ARG A 263 3.28 11.18 -16.14
C ARG A 263 4.00 10.00 -15.49
N TRP A 264 3.77 9.78 -14.20
CA TRP A 264 4.38 8.66 -13.48
C TRP A 264 3.72 7.31 -13.80
N SER A 265 2.45 7.33 -14.20
CA SER A 265 1.71 6.13 -14.59
C SER A 265 2.22 5.51 -15.91
N SER A 266 1.88 4.23 -16.12
CA SER A 266 2.17 3.52 -17.37
C SER A 266 1.10 3.73 -18.46
N GLU A 267 -0.15 4.01 -18.08
CA GLU A 267 -1.32 4.04 -18.98
C GLU A 267 -2.11 5.37 -18.91
N GLY A 268 -1.48 6.43 -18.39
CA GLY A 268 -2.17 7.69 -18.13
C GLY A 268 -3.16 7.65 -16.96
N ARG A 269 -3.08 6.62 -16.11
CA ARG A 269 -3.90 6.44 -14.90
C ARG A 269 -3.00 6.29 -13.68
N GLY A 270 -2.80 7.38 -12.93
CA GLY A 270 -1.93 7.39 -11.75
C GLY A 270 -2.49 6.59 -10.58
N GLY A 271 -1.65 5.72 -10.01
CA GLY A 271 -1.95 4.92 -8.81
C GLY A 271 -2.51 3.54 -9.11
N ARG A 272 -2.50 3.10 -10.37
CA ARG A 272 -3.06 1.81 -10.80
C ARG A 272 -2.07 0.64 -10.68
N ARG A 273 -0.78 0.93 -10.57
CA ARG A 273 0.28 -0.08 -10.62
C ARG A 273 1.04 -0.12 -9.30
N GLY A 274 1.78 -1.20 -9.09
CA GLY A 274 2.58 -1.37 -7.88
C GLY A 274 3.74 -0.36 -7.76
N HIS A 275 4.18 0.27 -8.86
CA HIS A 275 5.22 1.32 -8.80
C HIS A 275 4.67 2.70 -8.42
N ASP A 276 3.53 3.11 -8.95
CA ASP A 276 3.02 4.48 -8.80
C ASP A 276 2.10 4.66 -7.58
N ALA A 277 1.36 3.64 -7.16
CA ALA A 277 0.54 3.71 -5.94
C ALA A 277 1.34 4.08 -4.68
N PRO A 278 2.43 3.37 -4.31
CA PRO A 278 3.28 3.77 -3.19
C PRO A 278 4.03 5.08 -3.44
N MET A 279 4.39 5.40 -4.68
CA MET A 279 5.09 6.64 -5.03
C MET A 279 4.20 7.88 -4.78
N ILE A 280 2.94 7.84 -5.22
CA ILE A 280 1.96 8.92 -4.98
C ILE A 280 1.66 9.04 -3.48
N ALA A 281 1.51 7.91 -2.78
CA ALA A 281 1.32 7.92 -1.33
C ALA A 281 2.50 8.56 -0.58
N TYR A 282 3.73 8.28 -1.02
CA TYR A 282 4.94 8.85 -0.47
C TYR A 282 5.11 10.34 -0.79
N ASP A 283 4.81 10.75 -2.03
CA ASP A 283 4.78 12.17 -2.43
C ASP A 283 3.76 12.97 -1.60
N ALA A 284 2.57 12.41 -1.39
CA ALA A 284 1.54 13.00 -0.55
C ALA A 284 1.98 13.13 0.91
N LEU A 285 2.63 12.10 1.46
CA LEU A 285 3.14 12.12 2.83
C LEU A 285 4.24 13.17 3.03
N MET A 286 5.16 13.32 2.07
CA MET A 286 6.17 14.39 2.11
C MET A 286 5.55 15.77 1.97
N GLY A 287 4.54 15.89 1.10
CA GLY A 287 3.88 17.14 0.79
C GLY A 287 2.88 17.64 1.84
N CYS A 288 2.38 16.77 2.71
CA CYS A 288 1.32 17.13 3.66
C CYS A 288 1.81 17.96 4.85
N GLY A 289 3.12 17.99 5.15
CA GLY A 289 3.66 18.71 6.31
C GLY A 289 3.08 18.24 7.67
N GLY A 290 2.47 17.05 7.69
CA GLY A 290 1.74 16.53 8.84
C GLY A 290 0.32 17.09 9.00
N ASP A 291 -0.29 17.65 7.95
CA ASP A 291 -1.72 17.97 7.90
C ASP A 291 -2.48 16.81 7.23
N TRP A 292 -3.49 16.27 7.93
CA TRP A 292 -4.34 15.20 7.40
C TRP A 292 -5.17 15.65 6.19
N THR A 293 -5.66 16.89 6.20
CA THR A 293 -6.48 17.43 5.11
C THR A 293 -5.67 17.53 3.83
N GLU A 294 -4.43 18.00 3.95
CA GLU A 294 -3.52 18.08 2.80
C GLU A 294 -3.11 16.69 2.29
N LEU A 295 -2.92 15.72 3.20
CA LEU A 295 -2.69 14.32 2.81
C LEU A 295 -3.87 13.79 1.98
N CYS A 296 -5.10 14.00 2.43
CA CYS A 296 -6.30 13.57 1.71
C CYS A 296 -6.41 14.23 0.33
N ASN A 297 -6.13 15.54 0.24
CA ASN A 297 -6.15 16.30 -1.01
C ASN A 297 -5.10 15.85 -2.03
N ARG A 298 -4.00 15.24 -1.57
CA ARG A 298 -2.92 14.73 -2.43
C ARG A 298 -3.11 13.25 -2.78
N SER A 299 -3.46 12.41 -1.81
CA SER A 299 -3.48 10.94 -1.96
C SER A 299 -4.86 10.32 -2.19
N MET A 300 -5.94 10.92 -1.66
CA MET A 300 -7.29 10.33 -1.68
C MET A 300 -8.21 11.03 -2.68
N PHE A 301 -7.95 12.31 -2.97
CA PHE A 301 -8.79 13.16 -3.82
C PHE A 301 -8.06 13.60 -5.10
N HIS A 302 -7.67 12.64 -5.92
CA HIS A 302 -7.13 12.86 -7.26
C HIS A 302 -7.92 12.06 -8.30
N GLY A 303 -7.89 12.50 -9.57
CA GLY A 303 -8.59 11.85 -10.69
C GLY A 303 -8.05 10.48 -11.10
N GLY A 304 -7.19 9.87 -10.27
CA GLY A 304 -6.78 8.48 -10.48
C GLY A 304 -7.95 7.57 -10.17
N GLU A 305 -8.29 6.67 -11.07
CA GLU A 305 -9.43 5.76 -10.96
C GLU A 305 -9.36 4.85 -9.71
N GLN A 306 -8.21 4.81 -9.02
CA GLN A 306 -7.96 4.01 -7.82
C GLN A 306 -7.32 4.81 -6.67
N SER A 307 -7.85 6.00 -6.36
CA SER A 307 -7.39 6.80 -5.20
C SER A 307 -7.58 6.13 -3.83
N ALA A 308 -8.36 5.05 -3.78
CA ALA A 308 -8.49 4.16 -2.62
C ALA A 308 -7.15 3.49 -2.24
N ALA A 309 -6.36 3.08 -3.24
CA ALA A 309 -5.09 2.38 -3.03
C ALA A 309 -4.01 3.30 -2.47
N THR A 310 -3.83 4.46 -3.10
CA THR A 310 -2.93 5.53 -2.65
C THR A 310 -3.34 6.06 -1.28
N GLY A 311 -4.65 6.24 -1.06
CA GLY A 311 -5.23 6.63 0.22
C GLY A 311 -4.94 5.63 1.34
N SER A 312 -5.09 4.34 1.07
CA SER A 312 -4.81 3.27 2.04
C SER A 312 -3.33 3.24 2.47
N ILE A 313 -2.41 3.29 1.51
CA ILE A 313 -0.97 3.32 1.79
C ILE A 313 -0.59 4.61 2.54
N ALA A 314 -1.04 5.77 2.05
CA ALA A 314 -0.73 7.07 2.65
C ALA A 314 -1.29 7.19 4.08
N GLY A 315 -2.53 6.73 4.30
CA GLY A 315 -3.18 6.69 5.60
C GLY A 315 -2.42 5.80 6.59
N CYS A 316 -1.98 4.62 6.15
CA CYS A 316 -1.15 3.72 6.95
C CYS A 316 0.14 4.39 7.42
N LEU A 317 0.89 5.00 6.48
CA LEU A 317 2.16 5.67 6.78
C LEU A 317 1.97 6.90 7.68
N PHE A 318 0.93 7.70 7.43
CA PHE A 318 0.60 8.85 8.25
C PHE A 318 0.28 8.44 9.70
N GLY A 319 -0.46 7.34 9.89
CA GLY A 319 -0.77 6.81 11.21
C GLY A 319 0.46 6.37 12.01
N LEU A 320 1.49 5.85 11.34
CA LEU A 320 2.76 5.48 11.98
C LEU A 320 3.59 6.72 12.38
N VAL A 321 3.62 7.73 11.52
CA VAL A 321 4.41 8.94 11.73
C VAL A 321 3.75 9.86 12.76
N TYR A 322 2.48 10.23 12.54
CA TYR A 322 1.76 11.26 13.29
C TYR A 322 0.73 10.73 14.28
N GLY A 323 0.28 9.48 14.15
CA GLY A 323 -0.80 8.91 14.97
C GLY A 323 -2.19 9.46 14.62
N LEU A 324 -3.13 9.35 15.56
CA LEU A 324 -4.53 9.78 15.39
C LEU A 324 -4.79 11.23 15.83
N SER A 325 -3.80 11.92 16.40
CA SER A 325 -3.99 13.23 17.05
C SER A 325 -4.45 14.33 16.10
N LYS A 326 -4.08 14.22 14.83
CA LYS A 326 -4.38 15.20 13.77
C LYS A 326 -5.54 14.80 12.87
N VAL A 327 -6.24 13.70 13.19
CA VAL A 327 -7.33 13.17 12.37
C VAL A 327 -8.68 13.45 13.03
N PRO A 328 -9.66 14.03 12.30
CA PRO A 328 -11.01 14.23 12.82
C PRO A 328 -11.65 12.92 13.30
N LYS A 329 -12.27 12.96 14.49
CA LYS A 329 -12.89 11.77 15.12
C LYS A 329 -13.97 11.12 14.25
N GLY A 330 -14.77 11.94 13.55
CA GLY A 330 -15.83 11.45 12.67
C GLY A 330 -15.35 10.53 11.54
N LEU A 331 -14.06 10.63 11.16
CA LEU A 331 -13.52 9.82 10.07
C LEU A 331 -13.23 8.38 10.47
N TYR A 332 -12.84 8.13 11.71
CA TYR A 332 -12.49 6.77 12.15
C TYR A 332 -13.47 6.18 13.14
N GLN A 333 -14.37 6.97 13.73
CA GLN A 333 -15.19 6.51 14.85
C GLN A 333 -16.15 5.37 14.47
N ASP A 334 -16.84 5.52 13.34
CA ASP A 334 -17.86 4.60 12.83
C ASP A 334 -17.38 3.82 11.60
N LEU A 335 -16.06 3.74 11.40
CA LEU A 335 -15.46 3.06 10.26
C LEU A 335 -15.82 1.57 10.25
N GLU A 336 -16.10 1.04 9.06
CA GLU A 336 -16.31 -0.39 8.86
C GLU A 336 -15.09 -1.21 9.33
N GLN A 337 -15.31 -2.29 10.08
CA GLN A 337 -14.25 -3.15 10.63
C GLN A 337 -13.26 -2.46 11.60
N ARG A 338 -13.58 -1.28 12.15
CA ARG A 338 -12.68 -0.53 13.06
C ARG A 338 -12.13 -1.39 14.21
N GLU A 339 -13.00 -2.06 14.97
CA GLU A 339 -12.58 -2.89 16.12
C GLU A 339 -11.63 -4.01 15.69
N ARG A 340 -11.86 -4.58 14.51
CA ARG A 340 -11.01 -5.62 13.94
C ARG A 340 -9.66 -5.05 13.53
N LEU A 341 -9.61 -3.86 12.92
CA LEU A 341 -8.36 -3.16 12.58
C LEU A 341 -7.56 -2.78 13.83
N GLU A 342 -8.20 -2.31 14.89
CA GLU A 342 -7.55 -2.01 16.17
C GLU A 342 -6.98 -3.29 16.83
N PHE A 343 -7.73 -4.38 16.80
CA PHE A 343 -7.29 -5.70 17.28
C PHE A 343 -6.08 -6.24 16.51
N LEU A 344 -6.09 -6.12 15.18
CA LEU A 344 -4.97 -6.53 14.34
C LEU A 344 -3.73 -5.70 14.64
N GLY A 345 -3.88 -4.38 14.81
CA GLY A 345 -2.76 -3.48 15.09
C GLY A 345 -2.11 -3.76 16.45
N GLU A 346 -2.92 -4.10 17.45
CA GLU A 346 -2.43 -4.52 18.76
C GLU A 346 -1.64 -5.82 18.72
N ASN A 347 -2.17 -6.84 18.05
CA ASN A 347 -1.50 -8.14 17.95
C ASN A 347 -0.23 -8.08 17.11
N LEU A 348 -0.22 -7.32 16.01
CA LEU A 348 1.00 -7.07 15.23
C LEU A 348 2.08 -6.40 16.08
N TYR A 349 1.70 -5.41 16.90
CA TYR A 349 2.64 -4.77 17.81
C TYR A 349 3.22 -5.77 18.82
N ARG A 350 2.34 -6.56 19.46
CA ARG A 350 2.74 -7.58 20.44
C ARG A 350 3.72 -8.59 19.85
N LEU A 351 3.40 -9.19 18.71
CA LEU A 351 4.26 -10.18 18.04
C LEU A 351 5.58 -9.58 17.56
N SER A 352 5.56 -8.34 17.06
CA SER A 352 6.80 -7.65 16.65
C SER A 352 7.77 -7.38 17.82
N MET A 353 7.25 -7.37 19.06
CA MET A 353 8.02 -7.17 20.29
C MET A 353 8.43 -8.48 20.96
N GLU A 354 7.58 -9.51 20.88
CA GLU A 354 7.81 -10.83 21.49
C GLU A 354 8.87 -11.65 20.75
N GLU A 355 9.01 -11.48 19.43
CA GLU A 355 10.04 -12.19 18.67
C GLU A 355 11.44 -11.59 18.88
N LYS A 356 12.30 -12.39 19.52
CA LYS A 356 13.75 -12.20 19.60
C LYS A 356 14.43 -12.67 18.32
#